data_AF-X0VXV1-F1
#
_entry.id   AF-X0VXV1-F1
#
_cell.length_a   1.000
_cell.length_b   1.000
_cell.length_c   1.000
_cell.angle_alpha   90.00
_cell.angle_beta   90.00
_cell.angle_gamma   90.00
#
_symmetry.space_group_name_H-M   'P 1'
#
loop_
_entity.id
_entity.type
_entity.pdbx_description
1 polymer ?
#
loop_
_entity_poly.entity_id
_entity_poly.type
_entity_poly.pdbx_seq_one_letter_code
_entity_poly.pdbx_strand_id
1 'polypeptide(L)'
;MSHEIGYRVEQFVLGRLRQVGIEHTFDDDFYDVKLGNGELLEIKSCRLSVRHKWNKPDKTKGEGYRIGRFDFTSEENRDKLWEANAWLCFVVRHREQYMLCGFVRAKELPNRRTFTVHDLRRCQLLDLGEFKEKVKIK
;
A
#
# COMPACT_ATOMS: atom_id res chain seq x y z
N MET A 1 -4.57 17.74 -4.60
CA MET A 1 -5.47 16.58 -4.76
C MET A 1 -4.79 15.24 -4.49
N SER A 2 -3.53 14.97 -4.89
CA SER A 2 -2.84 13.71 -4.55
C SER A 2 -2.55 13.56 -3.04
N HIS A 3 -2.09 14.64 -2.39
CA HIS A 3 -1.77 14.66 -0.96
C HIS A 3 -2.97 14.30 -0.06
N GLU A 4 -4.16 14.85 -0.33
CA GLU A 4 -5.36 14.55 0.46
C GLU A 4 -5.76 13.06 0.35
N ILE A 5 -5.57 12.47 -0.83
CA ILE A 5 -5.87 11.05 -1.05
C ILE A 5 -4.86 10.16 -0.33
N GLY A 6 -3.57 10.51 -0.36
CA GLY A 6 -2.52 9.80 0.40
C GLY A 6 -2.85 9.79 1.89
N TYR A 7 -3.11 10.97 2.44
CA TYR A 7 -3.47 11.14 3.85
C TYR A 7 -4.68 10.30 4.28
N ARG A 8 -5.76 10.25 3.48
CA ARG A 8 -6.93 9.42 3.82
C ARG A 8 -6.61 7.91 3.84
N VAL A 9 -5.73 7.45 2.94
CA VAL A 9 -5.26 6.06 2.93
C VAL A 9 -4.42 5.77 4.17
N GLU A 10 -3.48 6.65 4.51
CA GLU A 10 -2.66 6.52 5.72
C GLU A 10 -3.56 6.41 6.94
N GLN A 11 -4.51 7.34 7.12
CA GLN A 11 -5.46 7.29 8.25
C GLN A 11 -6.28 6.00 8.29
N PHE A 12 -6.69 5.47 7.14
CA PHE A 12 -7.35 4.17 7.06
C PHE A 12 -6.46 3.04 7.61
N VAL A 13 -5.19 2.97 7.19
CA VAL A 13 -4.24 1.95 7.67
C VAL A 13 -3.95 2.11 9.16
N LEU A 14 -3.65 3.34 9.62
CA LEU A 14 -3.42 3.63 11.04
C LEU A 14 -4.62 3.21 11.91
N GLY A 15 -5.85 3.45 11.42
CA GLY A 15 -7.06 2.97 12.07
C GLY A 15 -7.12 1.44 12.20
N ARG A 16 -6.68 0.70 11.18
CA ARG A 16 -6.57 -0.77 11.23
C ARG A 16 -5.52 -1.26 12.20
N LEU A 17 -4.35 -0.62 12.24
CA LEU A 17 -3.29 -0.95 13.19
C LEU A 17 -3.75 -0.74 14.65
N ARG A 18 -4.42 0.40 14.93
CA ARG A 18 -5.00 0.67 16.26
C ARG A 18 -6.05 -0.36 16.66
N GLN A 19 -6.93 -0.75 15.73
CA GLN A 19 -7.98 -1.77 15.98
C GLN A 19 -7.41 -3.09 16.47
N VAL A 20 -6.21 -3.47 16.01
CA VAL A 20 -5.56 -4.72 16.41
C VAL A 20 -4.48 -4.54 17.49
N GLY A 21 -4.32 -3.32 18.03
CA GLY A 21 -3.38 -3.04 19.12
C GLY A 21 -1.91 -3.03 18.69
N ILE A 22 -1.61 -2.67 17.44
CA ILE A 22 -0.22 -2.42 17.00
C ILE A 22 0.13 -0.98 17.34
N GLU A 23 1.10 -0.79 18.23
CA GLU A 23 1.67 0.51 18.55
C GLU A 23 2.43 1.08 17.35
N HIS A 24 2.28 2.39 17.09
CA HIS A 24 2.92 3.05 15.97
C HIS A 24 2.95 4.57 16.12
N THR A 25 3.87 5.20 15.40
CA THR A 25 3.94 6.64 15.18
C THR A 25 3.99 6.94 13.68
N PHE A 26 3.32 8.01 13.26
CA PHE A 26 3.41 8.51 11.89
C PHE A 26 4.67 9.38 11.74
N ASP A 27 5.41 9.20 10.64
CA ASP A 27 6.63 9.92 10.32
C ASP A 27 6.62 10.28 8.82
N ASP A 28 7.22 11.40 8.44
CA ASP A 28 7.25 11.89 7.05
C ASP A 28 8.68 11.80 6.51
N ASP A 29 9.22 10.58 6.48
CA ASP A 29 10.55 10.24 5.93
C ASP A 29 10.39 9.35 4.69
N PHE A 30 11.41 8.56 4.33
CA PHE A 30 11.31 7.56 3.26
C PHE A 30 10.34 6.39 3.59
N TYR A 31 9.69 6.43 4.76
CA TYR A 31 8.64 5.54 5.25
C TYR A 31 7.51 6.36 5.90
N ASP A 32 6.27 5.84 5.90
CA ASP A 32 5.11 6.54 6.49
C ASP A 32 4.92 6.28 8.01
N VAL A 33 5.31 5.10 8.50
CA VAL A 33 5.00 4.64 9.86
C VAL A 33 6.17 3.92 10.51
N LYS A 34 6.46 4.28 11.77
CA LYS A 34 7.36 3.51 12.65
C LYS A 34 6.53 2.71 13.65
N LEU A 35 6.74 1.40 13.70
CA LEU A 35 6.03 0.47 14.57
C LEU A 35 6.66 0.46 15.98
N GLY A 36 5.90 0.05 16.99
CA GLY A 36 6.36 0.01 18.39
C GLY A 36 7.57 -0.90 18.63
N ASN A 37 7.78 -1.91 17.79
CA ASN A 37 8.97 -2.77 17.80
C ASN A 37 10.18 -2.15 17.06
N GLY A 38 10.07 -0.91 16.59
CA GLY A 38 11.12 -0.19 15.86
C GLY A 38 11.14 -0.45 14.35
N GLU A 39 10.30 -1.33 13.83
CA GLU A 39 10.27 -1.62 12.39
C GLU A 39 9.58 -0.52 11.59
N LEU A 40 9.97 -0.39 10.32
CA LEU A 40 9.47 0.64 9.41
C LEU A 40 8.37 0.06 8.52
N LEU A 41 7.36 0.88 8.21
CA LEU A 41 6.23 0.54 7.38
C LEU A 41 5.95 1.66 6.37
N GLU A 42 5.89 1.31 5.09
CA GLU A 42 5.50 2.18 3.99
C GLU A 42 4.10 1.77 3.47
N ILE A 43 3.25 2.75 3.21
CA ILE A 43 1.88 2.58 2.74
C ILE A 43 1.79 2.96 1.26
N LYS A 44 1.57 1.96 0.41
CA LYS A 44 1.35 2.18 -1.03
C LYS A 44 -0.11 1.99 -1.38
N SER A 45 -0.69 2.97 -2.07
CA SER A 45 -2.06 2.86 -2.57
C SER A 45 -2.18 2.96 -4.08
N CYS A 46 -3.19 2.30 -4.64
CA CYS A 46 -3.56 2.46 -6.04
C CYS A 46 -5.09 2.52 -6.22
N ARG A 47 -5.53 3.24 -7.25
CA ARG A 47 -6.95 3.33 -7.62
C ARG A 47 -7.32 2.20 -8.57
N LEU A 48 -8.40 1.47 -8.26
CA LEU A 48 -9.08 0.65 -9.25
C LEU A 48 -10.08 1.51 -10.04
N SER A 49 -10.10 1.32 -11.36
CA SER A 49 -11.12 1.87 -12.24
C SER A 49 -11.86 0.72 -12.92
N VAL A 50 -13.07 0.43 -12.44
CA VAL A 50 -13.97 -0.56 -13.05
C VAL A 50 -14.90 0.17 -14.01
N ARG A 51 -14.80 -0.13 -15.31
CA ARG A 51 -15.74 0.40 -16.30
C ARG A 51 -17.03 -0.41 -16.25
N HIS A 52 -18.15 0.22 -15.90
CA HIS A 52 -19.47 -0.39 -16.07
C HIS A 52 -19.83 -0.42 -17.55
N LYS A 53 -20.15 -1.61 -18.09
CA LYS A 53 -20.50 -1.85 -19.51
C LYS A 53 -21.74 -1.10 -20.01
N TRP A 54 -22.46 -0.35 -19.16
CA TRP A 54 -23.76 0.24 -19.49
C TRP A 54 -23.70 1.64 -20.11
N ASN A 55 -22.56 2.34 -20.06
CA ASN A 55 -22.43 3.67 -20.66
C ASN A 55 -21.52 3.64 -21.88
N LYS A 56 -22.05 4.16 -22.99
CA LYS A 56 -21.46 4.19 -24.35
C LYS A 56 -19.99 4.64 -24.37
N PRO A 57 -19.19 4.18 -25.34
CA PRO A 57 -17.80 4.58 -25.48
C PRO A 57 -17.67 6.03 -25.92
N ASP A 58 -17.32 6.89 -24.98
CA ASP A 58 -16.74 8.18 -25.32
C ASP A 58 -15.30 7.93 -25.79
N LYS A 59 -15.08 8.04 -27.11
CA LYS A 59 -13.82 7.68 -27.79
C LYS A 59 -12.67 8.66 -27.50
N THR A 60 -12.90 9.69 -26.70
CA THR A 60 -11.97 10.81 -26.46
C THR A 60 -11.26 10.76 -25.10
N LYS A 61 -11.58 9.81 -24.22
CA LYS A 61 -10.86 9.62 -22.96
C LYS A 61 -10.38 8.17 -22.84
N GLY A 62 -9.07 7.98 -22.68
CA GLY A 62 -8.41 6.68 -22.51
C GLY A 62 -8.78 5.95 -21.21
N GLU A 63 -10.07 5.66 -21.03
CA GLU A 63 -10.67 5.04 -19.85
C GLU A 63 -11.09 3.60 -20.20
N GLY A 64 -10.08 2.76 -20.44
CA GLY A 64 -10.19 1.31 -20.31
C GLY A 64 -10.16 0.89 -18.83
N TYR A 65 -10.51 -0.36 -18.55
CA TYR A 65 -10.21 -1.00 -17.26
C TYR A 65 -8.70 -0.82 -16.98
N ARG A 66 -8.37 0.01 -15.98
CA ARG A 66 -6.99 0.18 -15.54
C ARG A 66 -6.79 -0.69 -14.33
N ILE A 67 -5.95 -1.71 -14.51
CA ILE A 67 -5.40 -2.50 -13.43
C ILE A 67 -4.66 -1.51 -12.51
N GLY A 68 -5.04 -1.47 -11.24
CA GLY A 68 -4.38 -0.61 -10.26
C GLY A 68 -2.88 -0.90 -10.20
N ARG A 69 -2.06 0.15 -10.12
CA ARG A 69 -0.61 0.07 -10.02
C ARG A 69 -0.10 0.87 -8.82
N PHE A 70 0.71 0.23 -8.00
CA PHE A 70 1.47 0.84 -6.92
C PHE A 70 2.79 1.36 -7.48
N ASP A 71 3.18 2.58 -7.11
CA ASP A 71 4.37 3.26 -7.62
C ASP A 71 5.26 3.63 -6.43
N PHE A 72 6.55 3.26 -6.53
CA PHE A 72 7.59 3.75 -5.64
C PHE A 72 8.15 5.02 -6.29
N THR A 73 7.73 6.17 -5.77
CA THR A 73 7.81 7.49 -6.40
C THR A 73 9.21 7.87 -6.90
N SER A 74 10.25 7.48 -6.15
CA SER A 74 11.67 7.63 -6.52
C SER A 74 12.41 6.31 -6.38
N GLU A 75 13.45 6.14 -7.21
CA GLU A 75 14.38 5.00 -7.12
C GLU A 75 15.15 5.01 -5.80
N GLU A 76 15.56 6.20 -5.33
CA GLU A 76 16.24 6.35 -4.05
C GLU A 76 15.39 5.86 -2.86
N ASN A 77 14.12 6.26 -2.77
CA ASN A 77 13.27 5.81 -1.64
C ASN A 77 12.98 4.32 -1.75
N ARG A 78 12.82 3.79 -2.97
CA ARG A 78 12.67 2.34 -3.20
C ARG A 78 13.88 1.59 -2.65
N ASP A 79 15.09 2.05 -2.96
CA ASP A 79 16.31 1.38 -2.54
C ASP A 79 16.51 1.50 -1.02
N LYS A 80 16.22 2.67 -0.41
CA LYS A 80 16.19 2.82 1.06
C LYS A 80 15.22 1.85 1.75
N LEU A 81 13.99 1.72 1.22
CA LEU A 81 12.99 0.77 1.73
C LEU A 81 13.47 -0.68 1.60
N TRP A 82 14.12 -1.01 0.48
CA TRP A 82 14.66 -2.34 0.21
C TRP A 82 15.85 -2.68 1.12
N GLU A 83 16.79 -1.76 1.29
CA GLU A 83 17.96 -1.90 2.17
C GLU A 83 17.54 -2.07 3.63
N ALA A 84 16.63 -1.21 4.11
CA ALA A 84 16.04 -1.28 5.45
C ALA A 84 15.15 -2.51 5.65
N ASN A 85 14.83 -3.25 4.58
CA ASN A 85 13.86 -4.33 4.58
C ASN A 85 12.53 -3.93 5.26
N ALA A 86 12.05 -2.73 4.92
CA ALA A 86 10.83 -2.18 5.49
C ALA A 86 9.61 -3.05 5.14
N TRP A 87 8.59 -2.98 5.98
CA TRP A 87 7.27 -3.51 5.64
C TRP A 87 6.60 -2.61 4.60
N LEU A 88 5.89 -3.24 3.68
CA LEU A 88 5.10 -2.56 2.66
C LEU A 88 3.63 -2.96 2.85
N CYS A 89 2.76 -1.98 3.09
CA CYS A 89 1.31 -2.14 3.16
C CYS A 89 0.69 -1.71 1.84
N PHE A 90 -0.02 -2.62 1.18
CA PHE A 90 -0.71 -2.33 -0.07
C PHE A 90 -2.20 -2.07 0.17
N VAL A 91 -2.70 -0.94 -0.34
CA VAL A 91 -4.10 -0.54 -0.23
C VAL A 91 -4.69 -0.28 -1.61
N VAL A 92 -5.76 -1.00 -1.92
CA VAL A 92 -6.59 -0.68 -3.08
C VAL A 92 -7.68 0.30 -2.67
N ARG A 93 -7.90 1.33 -3.49
CA ARG A 93 -9.00 2.29 -3.30
C ARG A 93 -9.93 2.36 -4.50
N HIS A 94 -11.22 2.56 -4.21
CA HIS A 94 -12.24 2.89 -5.20
C HIS A 94 -13.22 3.89 -4.58
N ARG A 95 -13.22 5.13 -5.10
CA ARG A 95 -13.95 6.26 -4.48
C ARG A 95 -13.49 6.41 -3.01
N GLU A 96 -14.42 6.45 -2.06
CA GLU A 96 -14.18 6.54 -0.61
C GLU A 96 -14.04 5.17 0.08
N GLN A 97 -13.91 4.09 -0.70
CA GLN A 97 -13.72 2.74 -0.16
C GLN A 97 -12.26 2.34 -0.26
N TYR A 98 -11.76 1.74 0.83
CA TYR A 98 -10.38 1.29 0.99
C TYR A 98 -10.38 -0.19 1.33
N MET A 99 -9.47 -0.94 0.70
CA MET A 99 -9.28 -2.36 0.93
C MET A 99 -7.79 -2.61 1.18
N LEU A 100 -7.48 -3.14 2.35
CA LEU A 100 -6.15 -3.61 2.67
C LEU A 100 -5.88 -4.89 1.88
N CYS A 101 -4.84 -4.90 1.05
CA CYS A 101 -4.42 -6.08 0.30
C CYS A 101 -3.50 -6.98 1.13
N GLY A 102 -2.71 -6.40 2.02
CA GLY A 102 -1.82 -7.12 2.93
C GLY A 102 -0.46 -6.44 3.08
N PHE A 103 0.43 -7.15 3.76
CA PHE A 103 1.78 -6.71 4.15
C PHE A 103 2.84 -7.65 3.59
N VAL A 104 4.00 -7.12 3.24
CA VAL A 104 5.14 -7.90 2.78
C VAL A 104 6.43 -7.14 3.04
N ARG A 105 7.55 -7.85 3.17
CA ARG A 105 8.86 -7.20 3.27
C ARG A 105 9.34 -6.72 1.92
N ALA A 106 10.06 -5.60 1.91
CA ALA A 106 10.63 -5.06 0.68
C ALA A 106 11.58 -6.07 -0.02
N LYS A 107 12.36 -6.86 0.73
CA LYS A 107 13.26 -7.89 0.14
C LYS A 107 12.53 -9.14 -0.40
N GLU A 108 11.27 -9.34 -0.03
CA GLU A 108 10.44 -10.43 -0.56
C GLU A 108 9.79 -10.05 -1.90
N LEU A 109 9.91 -8.79 -2.33
CA LEU A 109 9.47 -8.32 -3.63
C LEU A 109 10.66 -8.17 -4.60
N PRO A 110 10.45 -8.40 -5.91
CA PRO A 110 11.41 -7.99 -6.93
C PRO A 110 11.71 -6.49 -6.81
N ASN A 111 12.98 -6.07 -6.79
CA ASN A 111 13.31 -4.65 -6.69
C ASN A 111 12.94 -3.90 -7.98
N ARG A 112 11.69 -3.43 -8.10
CA ARG A 112 11.16 -2.71 -9.25
C ARG A 112 10.31 -1.53 -8.82
N ARG A 113 10.24 -0.52 -9.68
CA ARG A 113 9.51 0.72 -9.42
C ARG A 113 8.00 0.55 -9.26
N THR A 114 7.39 -0.42 -9.95
CA THR A 114 5.92 -0.50 -10.00
C THR A 114 5.41 -1.92 -9.90
N PHE A 115 4.27 -2.07 -9.23
CA PHE A 115 3.57 -3.34 -9.04
C PHE A 115 2.12 -3.18 -9.42
N THR A 116 1.59 -4.08 -10.23
CA THR A 116 0.16 -4.16 -10.48
C THR A 116 -0.54 -4.94 -9.38
N VAL A 117 -1.86 -4.76 -9.23
CA VAL A 117 -2.66 -5.61 -8.33
C VAL A 117 -2.55 -7.11 -8.70
N HIS A 118 -2.34 -7.46 -9.98
CA HIS A 118 -2.13 -8.85 -10.37
C HIS A 118 -0.78 -9.40 -9.96
N ASP A 119 0.26 -8.56 -9.95
CA ASP A 119 1.56 -8.95 -9.43
C ASP A 119 1.48 -9.33 -7.95
N LEU A 120 0.73 -8.54 -7.17
CA LEU A 120 0.54 -8.80 -5.73
C LEU A 120 -0.08 -10.15 -5.44
N ARG A 121 -0.92 -10.69 -6.34
CA ARG A 121 -1.51 -12.03 -6.17
C ARG A 121 -0.48 -13.16 -6.22
N ARG A 122 0.72 -12.89 -6.74
CA ARG A 122 1.83 -13.84 -6.80
C ARG A 122 2.76 -13.69 -5.59
N CYS A 123 2.56 -12.66 -4.77
CA CYS A 123 3.30 -12.43 -3.56
C CYS A 123 2.60 -13.11 -2.38
N GLN A 124 3.37 -13.60 -1.41
CA GLN A 124 2.83 -14.05 -0.13
C GLN A 124 2.61 -12.82 0.75
N LEU A 125 1.45 -12.19 0.59
CA LEU A 125 1.06 -11.08 1.45
C LEU A 125 0.49 -11.62 2.76
N LEU A 126 0.95 -11.07 3.87
CA LEU A 126 0.36 -11.30 5.18
C LEU A 126 -0.93 -10.51 5.31
N ASP A 127 -1.96 -11.13 5.88
CA ASP A 127 -3.11 -10.37 6.36
C ASP A 127 -2.76 -9.57 7.63
N LEU A 128 -3.72 -8.79 8.15
CA LEU A 128 -3.50 -7.96 9.33
C LEU A 128 -3.23 -8.77 10.61
N GLY A 129 -3.82 -9.96 10.74
CA GLY A 129 -3.61 -10.84 11.88
C GLY A 129 -2.21 -11.45 11.84
N GLU A 130 -1.81 -12.00 10.69
CA GLU A 130 -0.48 -12.55 10.48
C GLU A 130 0.61 -11.49 10.65
N PHE A 131 0.39 -10.30 10.11
CA PHE A 131 1.29 -9.16 10.28
C PHE A 131 1.44 -8.77 11.76
N LYS A 132 0.33 -8.72 12.51
CA LYS A 132 0.36 -8.45 13.95
C LYS A 132 1.29 -9.44 14.67
N GLU A 133 1.17 -10.74 14.40
CA GLU A 133 2.03 -11.74 15.03
C GLU A 133 3.51 -11.54 14.73
N LYS A 134 3.85 -10.98 13.56
CA LYS A 134 5.25 -10.68 13.19
C LYS A 134 5.82 -9.45 13.88
N VAL A 135 5.00 -8.45 14.18
CA VAL A 135 5.46 -7.14 14.69
C VAL A 135 5.18 -6.92 16.18
N LYS A 136 4.67 -7.93 16.88
CA LYS A 136 4.54 -7.90 18.34
C LYS A 136 5.91 -7.68 18.99
N ILE A 137 5.93 -6.78 19.98
CA ILE A 137 7.02 -6.67 20.93
C ILE A 137 7.02 -7.98 21.73
N LYS A 138 8.14 -8.70 21.70
CA LYS A 138 8.34 -9.92 22.50
C LYS A 138 8.52 -9.60 23.97
#